data_AF-A0A3D5YJT9-F1
#
_entry.id   AF-A0A3D5YJT9-F1
#
_cell.length_a   1.000
_cell.length_b   1.000
_cell.length_c   1.000
_cell.angle_alpha   90.00
_cell.angle_beta   90.00
_cell.angle_gamma   90.00
#
_symmetry.space_group_name_H-M   'P 1'
#
loop_
_entity.id
_entity.type
_entity.pdbx_description
1 polymer ?
#
loop_
_entity_poly.entity_id
_entity_poly.type
_entity_poly.pdbx_seq_one_letter_code
_entity_poly.pdbx_strand_id
1 'polypeptide(L)'
;MKRFKHIIRPDAFAFVLFAGLVWLVMTITGTTSTKSCSVNIVAESSLVEGYYLLDTIVPLMIEVESSGINALRLGQFEEVLVVVEKESFYVDKSGQMSVSSEDVRALLNQEYGNEYSFTIGTTSVMFPSERLSSVSVPVVLKGFRNVTLPSGMRWSEALRIEP
;
A
#
# COMPACT_ATOMS: atom_id res chain seq x y z
N MET A 1 13.83 -35.10 -57.74
CA MET A 1 13.51 -34.39 -56.48
C MET A 1 12.00 -34.15 -56.34
N LYS A 2 11.19 -35.18 -55.98
CA LYS A 2 9.73 -35.03 -55.77
C LYS A 2 9.20 -36.04 -54.74
N ARG A 3 9.76 -36.08 -53.53
CA ARG A 3 9.30 -37.01 -52.45
C ARG A 3 9.25 -36.42 -51.04
N PHE A 4 9.11 -35.10 -50.90
CA PHE A 4 8.90 -34.46 -49.59
C PHE A 4 7.55 -33.75 -49.43
N LYS A 5 6.70 -33.73 -50.45
CA LYS A 5 5.48 -32.91 -50.48
C LYS A 5 4.21 -33.59 -49.91
N HIS A 6 4.36 -34.71 -49.20
CA HIS A 6 3.22 -35.50 -48.69
C HIS A 6 3.39 -36.08 -47.28
N ILE A 7 4.40 -35.61 -46.52
CA ILE A 7 4.65 -36.09 -45.15
C ILE A 7 4.00 -35.17 -44.11
N ILE A 8 3.74 -33.91 -44.45
CA ILE A 8 3.11 -32.94 -43.55
C ILE A 8 1.65 -32.80 -43.96
N ARG A 9 0.76 -33.58 -43.30
CA ARG A 9 -0.68 -33.29 -43.36
C ARG A 9 -0.90 -31.95 -42.66
N PRO A 10 -1.55 -30.97 -43.30
CA PRO A 10 -1.80 -29.66 -42.67
C PRO A 10 -2.52 -29.81 -41.33
N ASP A 11 -3.39 -30.81 -41.20
CA ASP A 11 -4.11 -31.15 -39.97
C ASP A 11 -3.17 -31.58 -38.83
N ALA A 12 -2.10 -32.31 -39.14
CA ALA A 12 -1.12 -32.72 -38.13
C ALA A 12 -0.29 -31.52 -37.63
N PHE A 13 0.02 -30.57 -38.52
CA PHE A 13 0.71 -29.34 -38.13
C PHE A 13 -0.20 -28.43 -37.28
N ALA A 14 -1.47 -28.30 -37.66
CA ALA A 14 -2.47 -27.58 -36.87
C ALA A 14 -2.65 -28.19 -35.47
N PHE A 15 -2.65 -29.52 -35.36
CA PHE A 15 -2.71 -30.22 -34.09
C PHE A 15 -1.48 -29.97 -33.21
N VAL A 16 -0.28 -30.08 -33.78
CA VAL A 16 0.97 -29.81 -33.04
C VAL A 16 1.03 -28.36 -32.58
N LEU A 17 0.60 -27.42 -33.43
CA LEU A 17 0.57 -25.99 -33.10
C LEU A 17 -0.45 -25.70 -31.99
N PHE A 18 -1.64 -26.29 -32.06
CA PHE A 18 -2.66 -26.19 -31.01
C PHE A 18 -2.17 -26.81 -29.69
N ALA A 19 -1.61 -28.01 -29.73
CA ALA A 19 -1.06 -28.68 -28.55
C ALA A 19 0.08 -27.85 -27.92
N GLY A 20 0.95 -27.26 -28.74
CA GLY A 20 2.00 -26.35 -28.30
C GLY A 20 1.45 -25.08 -27.66
N LEU A 21 0.40 -24.47 -28.22
CA LEU A 21 -0.27 -23.29 -27.63
C LEU A 21 -0.93 -23.63 -26.29
N VAL A 22 -1.65 -24.74 -26.20
CA VAL A 22 -2.29 -25.18 -24.95
C VAL A 22 -1.22 -25.45 -23.89
N TRP A 23 -0.14 -26.14 -24.25
CA TRP A 23 0.98 -26.41 -23.35
C TRP A 23 1.66 -25.12 -22.88
N LEU A 24 1.87 -24.16 -23.80
CA LEU A 24 2.44 -22.86 -23.47
C LEU A 24 1.55 -22.06 -22.51
N VAL A 25 0.23 -22.02 -22.75
CA VAL A 25 -0.71 -21.36 -21.83
C VAL A 25 -0.68 -22.03 -20.45
N MET A 26 -0.73 -23.37 -20.39
CA MET A 26 -0.66 -24.09 -19.11
C MET A 26 0.65 -23.83 -18.36
N THR A 27 1.78 -23.77 -19.08
CA THR A 27 3.09 -23.53 -18.47
C THR A 27 3.19 -22.11 -17.91
N ILE A 28 2.70 -21.11 -18.65
CA ILE A 28 2.69 -19.72 -18.17
C ILE A 28 1.80 -19.60 -16.94
N THR A 29 0.56 -20.10 -16.99
CA THR A 29 -0.39 -19.98 -15.88
C THR A 29 0.08 -20.72 -14.61
N GLY A 30 0.80 -21.84 -14.77
CA GLY A 30 1.32 -22.61 -13.63
C GLY A 30 2.60 -22.04 -13.00
N THR A 31 3.22 -21.03 -13.61
CA THR A 31 4.44 -20.43 -13.07
C THR A 31 4.06 -19.37 -12.04
N THR A 32 4.48 -19.56 -10.79
CA THR A 32 4.39 -18.55 -9.73
C THR A 32 5.72 -17.82 -9.61
N SER A 33 5.66 -16.52 -9.32
CA SER A 33 6.83 -15.70 -9.05
C SER A 33 6.58 -14.86 -7.83
N THR A 34 7.61 -14.73 -7.00
CA THR A 34 7.60 -13.95 -5.77
C THR A 34 8.67 -12.87 -5.85
N LYS A 35 8.34 -11.65 -5.43
CA LYS A 35 9.28 -10.53 -5.35
C LYS A 35 9.07 -9.75 -4.06
N SER A 36 10.17 -9.39 -3.39
CA SER A 36 10.13 -8.46 -2.27
C SER A 36 10.11 -7.02 -2.80
N CYS A 37 9.10 -6.25 -2.41
CA CYS A 37 8.91 -4.86 -2.81
C CYS A 37 8.77 -3.97 -1.56
N SER A 38 9.20 -2.71 -1.67
CA SER A 38 8.96 -1.72 -0.62
C SER A 38 7.72 -0.90 -0.97
N VAL A 39 6.73 -0.93 -0.09
CA VAL A 39 5.51 -0.10 -0.17
C VAL A 39 5.57 0.99 0.89
N ASN A 40 4.97 2.14 0.60
CA ASN A 40 4.91 3.26 1.52
C ASN A 40 3.54 3.30 2.18
N ILE A 41 3.51 3.14 3.50
CA ILE A 41 2.28 3.24 4.27
C ILE A 41 2.10 4.68 4.68
N VAL A 42 0.98 5.26 4.28
CA VAL A 42 0.65 6.67 4.48
C VAL A 42 -0.48 6.80 5.48
N ALA A 43 -0.27 7.53 6.55
CA ALA A 43 -1.35 7.92 7.44
C ALA A 43 -2.24 8.98 6.77
N GLU A 44 -3.56 8.81 6.78
CA GLU A 44 -4.50 9.80 6.23
C GLU A 44 -4.37 11.17 6.92
N SER A 45 -3.96 11.18 8.19
CA SER A 45 -3.85 12.37 9.02
C SER A 45 -2.63 12.31 9.93
N SER A 46 -1.97 13.44 10.10
CA SER A 46 -0.89 13.61 11.08
C SER A 46 -1.39 13.63 12.52
N LEU A 47 -2.70 13.78 12.74
CA LEU A 47 -3.33 13.77 14.07
C LEU A 47 -4.24 12.56 14.20
N VAL A 48 -3.94 11.69 15.16
CA VAL A 48 -4.67 10.44 15.43
C VAL A 48 -4.80 10.27 16.94
N GLU A 49 -6.03 10.20 17.45
CA GLU A 49 -6.35 9.93 18.88
C GLU A 49 -5.54 10.72 19.93
N GLY A 50 -5.23 12.00 19.65
CA GLY A 50 -4.45 12.82 20.58
C GLY A 50 -2.93 12.59 20.52
N TYR A 51 -2.45 11.89 19.50
CA TYR A 51 -1.05 11.82 19.10
C TYR A 51 -0.83 12.58 17.79
N TYR A 52 0.34 13.18 17.67
CA TYR A 52 0.85 13.78 16.44
C TYR A 52 1.90 12.85 15.84
N LEU A 53 1.68 12.43 14.60
CA LEU A 53 2.65 11.66 13.82
C LEU A 53 3.75 12.60 13.33
N LEU A 54 4.99 12.33 13.73
CA LEU A 54 6.17 13.07 13.28
C LEU A 54 6.47 12.80 11.80
N ASP A 55 6.19 11.58 11.37
CA ASP A 55 6.22 11.18 9.97
C ASP A 55 4.91 10.48 9.62
N THR A 56 4.32 10.86 8.50
CA THR A 56 3.08 10.28 7.99
C THR A 56 3.34 9.18 6.97
N ILE A 57 4.60 8.96 6.56
CA ILE A 57 4.97 7.96 5.55
C ILE A 57 6.01 7.01 6.14
N VAL A 58 5.70 5.70 6.15
CA VAL A 58 6.62 4.67 6.64
C VAL A 58 6.81 3.60 5.57
N PRO A 59 8.06 3.34 5.11
CA PRO A 59 8.32 2.27 4.16
C PRO A 59 8.21 0.90 4.85
N LEU A 60 7.49 -0.01 4.22
CA LEU A 60 7.33 -1.39 4.63
C LEU A 60 7.80 -2.34 3.53
N MET A 61 8.56 -3.37 3.90
CA MET A 61 8.92 -4.45 3.00
C MET A 61 7.83 -5.52 2.99
N ILE A 62 7.30 -5.81 1.81
CA ILE A 62 6.30 -6.85 1.59
C ILE A 62 6.78 -7.83 0.52
N GLU A 63 6.35 -9.08 0.62
CA GLU A 63 6.53 -10.07 -0.43
C GLU A 63 5.24 -10.18 -1.23
N VAL A 64 5.37 -9.97 -2.55
CA VAL A 64 4.25 -10.05 -3.49
C VAL A 64 4.45 -11.30 -4.35
N GLU A 65 3.43 -12.15 -4.37
CA GLU A 65 3.38 -13.34 -5.21
C GLU A 65 2.28 -13.19 -6.27
N SER A 66 2.58 -13.57 -7.51
CA SER A 66 1.57 -13.70 -8.57
C SER A 66 1.92 -14.81 -9.54
N SER A 67 0.96 -15.19 -10.38
CA SER A 67 1.11 -16.25 -11.37
C SER A 67 0.85 -15.74 -12.80
N GLY A 68 1.37 -16.48 -13.78
CA GLY A 68 1.11 -16.18 -15.18
C GLY A 68 1.75 -14.87 -15.66
N ILE A 69 0.98 -14.09 -16.43
CA ILE A 69 1.46 -12.83 -17.02
C ILE A 69 1.64 -11.72 -15.98
N ASN A 70 0.92 -11.79 -14.86
CA ASN A 70 0.98 -10.79 -13.79
C ASN A 70 2.29 -10.83 -13.01
N ALA A 71 2.99 -11.98 -13.02
CA ALA A 71 4.34 -12.11 -12.49
C ALA A 71 5.35 -11.15 -13.14
N LEU A 72 5.12 -10.75 -14.40
CA LEU A 72 5.97 -9.77 -15.09
C LEU A 72 5.79 -8.34 -14.55
N ARG A 73 4.70 -8.08 -13.83
CA ARG A 73 4.32 -6.75 -13.33
C ARG A 73 4.58 -6.56 -11.84
N LEU A 74 5.23 -7.52 -11.17
CA LEU A 74 5.55 -7.44 -9.74
C LEU A 74 6.35 -6.19 -9.35
N GLY A 75 7.09 -5.58 -10.29
CA GLY A 75 7.80 -4.32 -10.06
C GLY A 75 6.89 -3.10 -9.84
N GLN A 76 5.60 -3.17 -10.20
CA GLN A 76 4.68 -2.04 -10.02
C GLN A 76 4.38 -1.73 -8.55
N PHE A 77 4.74 -2.64 -7.63
CA PHE A 77 4.55 -2.48 -6.19
C PHE A 77 5.71 -1.77 -5.49
N GLU A 78 6.79 -1.42 -6.21
CA GLU A 78 7.82 -0.52 -5.67
C GLU A 78 7.21 0.88 -5.51
N GLU A 79 7.30 1.42 -4.29
CA GLU A 79 6.86 2.77 -3.90
C GLU A 79 5.34 3.00 -3.92
N VAL A 80 4.52 1.94 -4.01
CA VAL A 80 3.05 2.08 -3.90
C VAL A 80 2.65 2.68 -2.56
N LEU A 81 1.73 3.64 -2.60
CA LEU A 81 1.20 4.32 -1.43
C LEU A 81 -0.05 3.59 -0.92
N VAL A 82 0.01 3.05 0.28
CA VAL A 82 -1.13 2.44 0.97
C VAL A 82 -1.61 3.40 2.04
N VAL A 83 -2.77 4.02 1.82
CA VAL A 83 -3.35 4.97 2.79
C VAL A 83 -4.09 4.20 3.88
N VAL A 84 -3.76 4.50 5.13
CA VAL A 84 -4.39 3.90 6.31
C VAL A 84 -5.27 4.94 7.01
N GLU A 85 -6.51 4.55 7.29
CA GLU A 85 -7.51 5.34 7.99
C GLU A 85 -7.19 5.47 9.49
N LYS A 86 -7.73 6.51 10.13
CA LYS A 86 -7.45 6.83 11.54
C LYS A 86 -7.85 5.71 12.50
N GLU A 87 -8.89 4.96 12.16
CA GLU A 87 -9.51 3.92 12.97
C GLU A 87 -8.65 2.65 13.08
N SER A 88 -7.72 2.44 12.13
CA SER A 88 -6.81 1.29 12.12
C SER A 88 -5.56 1.49 13.00
N PHE A 89 -5.39 2.68 13.57
CA PHE A 89 -4.27 2.98 14.43
C PHE A 89 -4.55 2.56 15.87
N TYR A 90 -3.56 1.97 16.53
CA TYR A 90 -3.59 1.65 17.94
C TYR A 90 -2.28 2.04 18.63
N VAL A 91 -2.32 2.25 19.94
CA VAL A 91 -1.12 2.50 20.74
C VAL A 91 -0.49 1.16 21.13
N ASP A 92 0.73 0.92 20.66
CA ASP A 92 1.48 -0.29 21.05
C ASP A 92 2.04 -0.17 22.48
N LYS A 93 2.55 -1.27 23.04
CA LYS A 93 3.15 -1.35 24.38
C LYS A 93 4.30 -0.36 24.59
N SER A 94 4.92 0.10 23.52
CA SER A 94 5.97 1.12 23.49
C SER A 94 5.45 2.56 23.62
N GLY A 95 4.12 2.77 23.61
CA GLY A 95 3.50 4.09 23.64
C GLY A 95 3.56 4.84 22.31
N GLN A 96 3.85 4.13 21.21
CA GLN A 96 3.86 4.68 19.86
C GLN A 96 2.63 4.24 19.06
N MET A 97 2.19 5.08 18.14
CA MET A 97 1.10 4.76 17.22
C MET A 97 1.57 3.69 16.24
N SER A 98 0.79 2.62 16.10
CA SER A 98 1.09 1.50 15.22
C SER A 98 -0.14 1.04 14.46
N VAL A 99 0.09 0.42 13.32
CA VAL A 99 -0.95 -0.19 12.47
C VAL A 99 -0.68 -1.68 12.36
N SER A 100 -1.74 -2.49 12.37
CA SER A 100 -1.61 -3.94 12.23
C SER A 100 -1.20 -4.28 10.80
N SER A 101 -0.26 -5.22 10.64
CA SER A 101 0.08 -5.71 9.31
C SER A 101 -1.09 -6.46 8.66
N GLU A 102 -2.04 -6.97 9.45
CA GLU A 102 -3.27 -7.58 8.91
C GLU A 102 -4.16 -6.55 8.21
N ASP A 103 -4.27 -5.34 8.76
CA ASP A 103 -5.08 -4.26 8.18
C ASP A 103 -4.44 -3.75 6.89
N VAL A 104 -3.12 -3.56 6.89
CA VAL A 104 -2.36 -3.21 5.67
C VAL A 104 -2.54 -4.27 4.59
N ARG A 105 -2.48 -5.55 4.96
CA ARG A 105 -2.72 -6.66 4.02
C ARG A 105 -4.17 -6.68 3.53
N ALA A 106 -5.14 -6.36 4.38
CA ALA A 106 -6.54 -6.27 3.99
C ALA A 106 -6.76 -5.17 2.94
N LEU A 107 -6.16 -4.00 3.13
CA LEU A 107 -6.18 -2.90 2.16
C LEU A 107 -5.55 -3.30 0.82
N LEU A 108 -4.37 -3.94 0.85
CA LEU A 108 -3.72 -4.45 -0.36
C LEU A 108 -4.56 -5.51 -1.07
N ASN A 109 -5.19 -6.41 -0.32
CA ASN A 109 -6.07 -7.43 -0.89
C ASN A 109 -7.38 -6.85 -1.46
N GLN A 110 -7.91 -5.78 -0.87
CA GLN A 110 -9.09 -5.10 -1.39
C GLN A 110 -8.82 -4.51 -2.77
N GLU A 111 -7.62 -3.95 -2.97
CA GLU A 111 -7.25 -3.30 -4.23
C GLU A 111 -6.67 -4.28 -5.27
N TYR A 112 -5.89 -5.29 -4.84
CA TYR A 112 -5.09 -6.15 -5.73
C TYR A 112 -5.28 -7.67 -5.51
N GLY A 113 -6.08 -8.10 -4.53
CA GLY A 113 -6.12 -9.49 -4.04
C GLY A 113 -6.64 -10.55 -5.02
N ASN A 114 -7.20 -10.16 -6.16
CA ASN A 114 -7.61 -11.10 -7.20
C ASN A 114 -6.42 -11.66 -8.00
N GLU A 115 -5.36 -10.88 -8.12
CA GLU A 115 -4.23 -11.16 -9.02
C GLU A 115 -2.91 -11.37 -8.27
N TYR A 116 -2.83 -10.88 -7.04
CA TYR A 116 -1.62 -10.84 -6.23
C TYR A 116 -1.91 -11.33 -4.82
N SER A 117 -0.95 -12.06 -4.24
CA SER A 117 -0.93 -12.47 -2.84
C SER A 117 0.16 -11.70 -2.12
N PHE A 118 -0.15 -11.21 -0.91
CA PHE A 118 0.73 -10.37 -0.12
C PHE A 118 1.11 -11.02 1.21
N THR A 119 2.41 -11.13 1.46
CA THR A 119 2.97 -11.60 2.72
C THR A 119 3.78 -10.48 3.37
N ILE A 120 3.49 -10.19 4.64
CA ILE A 120 4.17 -9.16 5.42
C ILE A 120 4.94 -9.85 6.54
N GLY A 121 6.25 -9.61 6.63
CA GLY A 121 7.12 -10.27 7.61
C GLY A 121 7.02 -9.69 9.02
N THR A 122 6.52 -8.46 9.16
CA THR A 122 6.31 -7.79 10.45
C THR A 122 4.88 -7.99 10.94
N THR A 123 4.68 -7.94 12.27
CA THR A 123 3.35 -8.00 12.87
C THR A 123 2.64 -6.64 12.88
N SER A 124 3.41 -5.56 13.02
CA SER A 124 2.91 -4.19 13.10
C SER A 124 3.89 -3.21 12.48
N VAL A 125 3.34 -2.09 12.00
CA VAL A 125 4.08 -0.98 11.42
C VAL A 125 4.01 0.17 12.41
N MET A 126 5.16 0.60 12.91
CA MET A 126 5.26 1.66 13.92
C MET A 126 5.43 3.02 13.24
N PHE A 127 4.65 4.00 13.68
CA PHE A 127 4.78 5.39 13.27
C PHE A 127 5.42 6.20 14.39
N PRO A 128 6.46 7.01 14.08
CA PRO A 128 7.04 7.90 15.07
C PRO A 128 5.99 8.95 15.48
N SER A 129 5.60 8.94 16.76
CA SER A 129 4.48 9.74 17.27
C SER A 129 4.80 10.41 18.59
N GLU A 130 4.30 11.63 18.79
CA GLU A 130 4.36 12.36 20.05
C GLU A 130 2.96 12.58 20.62
N ARG A 131 2.84 12.50 21.96
CA ARG A 131 1.56 12.76 22.63
C ARG A 131 1.27 14.25 22.63
N LEU A 132 0.09 14.64 22.16
CA LEU A 132 -0.33 16.04 22.19
C LEU A 132 -0.60 16.48 23.63
N SER A 133 0.05 17.58 24.02
CA SER A 133 -0.27 18.30 25.25
C SER A 133 -1.12 19.51 24.90
N SER A 134 -2.38 19.49 25.32
CA SER A 134 -3.29 20.64 25.14
C SER A 134 -3.02 21.67 26.23
N VAL A 135 -2.49 22.83 25.84
CA VAL A 135 -2.29 23.98 26.73
C VAL A 135 -3.26 25.08 26.34
N SER A 136 -4.17 25.45 27.25
CA SER A 136 -5.05 26.60 27.07
C SER A 136 -4.25 27.89 27.29
N VAL A 137 -3.92 28.58 26.20
CA VAL A 137 -3.23 29.88 26.27
C VAL A 137 -4.24 31.00 26.06
N PRO A 138 -4.27 32.02 26.93
CA PRO A 138 -5.12 33.19 26.70
C PRO A 138 -4.66 33.92 25.45
N VAL A 139 -5.50 33.92 24.42
CA VAL A 139 -5.24 34.67 23.19
C VAL A 139 -5.73 36.09 23.37
N VAL A 140 -4.83 37.06 23.25
CA VAL A 140 -5.20 38.49 23.27
C VAL A 140 -5.78 38.85 21.91
N LEU A 141 -7.11 38.97 21.85
CA LEU A 141 -7.83 39.44 20.67
C LEU A 141 -7.53 40.93 20.46
N LYS A 142 -6.65 41.26 19.50
CA LYS A 142 -6.37 42.66 19.10
C LYS A 142 -7.40 43.20 18.09
N GLY A 143 -8.65 42.72 18.16
CA GLY A 143 -9.78 43.10 17.30
C GLY A 143 -10.42 41.92 16.55
N PHE A 144 -11.58 42.16 15.92
CA PHE A 144 -12.44 41.15 15.26
C PHE A 144 -11.78 40.35 14.12
N ARG A 145 -10.58 40.72 13.66
CA ARG A 145 -9.89 40.10 12.52
C ARG A 145 -8.47 39.63 12.79
N ASN A 146 -7.90 39.91 13.97
CA ASN A 146 -6.49 39.63 14.25
C ASN A 146 -6.36 38.80 15.52
N VAL A 147 -6.41 37.48 15.34
CA VAL A 147 -6.09 36.48 16.35
C VAL A 147 -4.62 36.12 16.21
N THR A 148 -3.74 36.77 16.98
CA THR A 148 -2.31 36.45 16.99
C THR A 148 -2.02 35.37 18.03
N LEU A 149 -1.52 34.23 17.56
CA LEU A 149 -0.98 33.18 18.42
C LEU A 149 0.32 33.66 19.10
N PRO A 150 0.64 33.13 20.30
CA PRO A 150 1.96 33.29 20.92
C PRO A 150 3.09 32.77 20.02
N SER A 151 4.31 33.30 20.21
CA SER A 151 5.49 32.87 19.46
C SER A 151 5.74 31.37 19.64
N GLY A 152 5.87 30.65 18.52
CA GLY A 152 6.14 29.21 18.50
C GLY A 152 4.90 28.31 18.39
N MET A 153 3.69 28.87 18.30
CA MET A 153 2.45 28.09 18.16
C MET A 153 1.89 28.17 16.73
N ARG A 154 1.29 27.07 16.27
CA ARG A 154 0.60 26.96 14.98
C ARG A 154 -0.85 26.55 15.19
N TRP A 155 -1.73 27.04 14.33
CA TRP A 155 -3.13 26.60 14.29
C TRP A 155 -3.19 25.14 13.83
N SER A 156 -3.85 24.27 14.60
CA SER A 156 -4.17 22.91 14.19
C SER A 156 -5.36 22.85 13.23
N GLU A 157 -6.29 23.81 13.34
CA GLU A 157 -7.49 23.93 12.52
C GLU A 157 -7.74 25.38 12.11
N ALA A 158 -8.42 25.59 10.98
CA ALA A 158 -8.82 26.92 10.54
C ALA A 158 -9.86 27.52 11.52
N LEU A 159 -9.64 28.77 11.94
CA LEU A 159 -10.56 29.52 12.81
C LEU A 159 -11.97 29.54 12.21
N ARG A 160 -12.93 28.90 12.89
CA ARG A 160 -14.35 29.00 12.60
C ARG A 160 -14.98 29.97 13.60
N ILE A 161 -15.64 31.00 13.09
CA ILE A 161 -16.46 31.90 13.90
C ILE A 161 -17.89 31.34 13.84
N GLU A 162 -18.39 30.82 14.95
CA GLU A 162 -19.81 30.46 15.06
C GLU A 162 -20.65 31.75 15.21
N PRO A 163 -21.77 31.88 14.48
CA PRO A 163 -22.64 33.05 14.51
C PRO A 163 -23.44 33.20 15.81
#